data_AF-A0A2V4API0-F1
#
_entry.id   AF-A0A2V4API0-F1
#
_cell.length_a   1.000
_cell.length_b   1.000
_cell.length_c   1.000
_cell.angle_alpha   90.00
_cell.angle_beta   90.00
_cell.angle_gamma   90.00
#
_symmetry.space_group_name_H-M   'P 1'
#
loop_
_entity.id
_entity.type
_entity.pdbx_description
1 polymer ?
#
loop_
_entity_poly.entity_id
_entity_poly.type
_entity_poly.pdbx_seq_one_letter_code
_entity_poly.pdbx_strand_id
1 'polypeptide(L)'
;MSDTETFSHAARLGGLRPEVINRFVATQAAVHVLGPPNSNKALRPLVRDLTTWLRKAKDEPDAELRRRVLLMVTEGRRGQGWPENEVASRIRELAEDVYNSIA
;
A
#
# COMPACT_ATOMS: atom_id res chain seq x y z
N MET A 1 23.29 -25.02 5.61
CA MET A 1 22.26 -24.04 6.01
C MET A 1 21.15 -24.20 5.00
N SER A 2 20.06 -24.87 5.39
CA SER A 2 19.06 -25.40 4.46
C SER A 2 18.03 -24.34 4.07
N ASP A 3 17.61 -24.38 2.81
CA ASP A 3 16.61 -23.54 2.12
C ASP A 3 15.20 -23.51 2.77
N THR A 4 15.06 -24.10 3.95
CA THR A 4 13.82 -24.23 4.72
C THR A 4 13.38 -22.93 5.40
N GLU A 5 14.27 -21.96 5.60
CA GLU A 5 13.92 -20.68 6.24
C GLU A 5 13.36 -19.65 5.24
N THR A 6 13.77 -19.71 3.97
CA THR A 6 13.30 -18.80 2.91
C THR A 6 11.85 -19.07 2.50
N PHE A 7 11.37 -20.32 2.67
CA PHE A 7 9.97 -20.69 2.40
C PHE A 7 8.97 -20.16 3.44
N SER A 8 9.44 -19.65 4.59
CA SER A 8 8.59 -19.32 5.74
C SER A 8 7.83 -17.98 5.64
N HIS A 9 8.21 -17.08 4.72
CA HIS A 9 7.51 -15.80 4.54
C HIS A 9 6.48 -15.80 3.39
N ALA A 10 6.76 -16.50 2.28
CA ALA A 10 5.84 -16.65 1.15
C ALA A 10 4.53 -17.39 1.53
N ALA A 11 4.58 -18.22 2.58
CA ALA A 11 3.47 -19.03 3.04
C ALA A 11 2.40 -18.26 3.85
N ARG A 12 2.69 -17.07 4.40
CA ARG A 12 1.74 -16.37 5.28
C ARG A 12 0.59 -15.66 4.54
N LEU A 13 0.63 -15.62 3.20
CA LEU A 13 -0.47 -15.16 2.32
C LEU A 13 -0.84 -16.15 1.21
N GLY A 14 -0.45 -17.44 1.32
CA GLY A 14 -1.03 -18.53 0.52
C GLY A 14 -0.90 -18.43 -1.00
N GLY A 15 0.30 -18.22 -1.54
CA GLY A 15 0.54 -18.38 -3.00
C GLY A 15 -0.07 -17.29 -3.90
N LEU A 16 -0.52 -16.17 -3.33
CA LEU A 16 -1.01 -15.04 -4.11
C LEU A 16 0.14 -14.34 -4.84
N ARG A 17 -0.12 -13.92 -6.09
CA ARG A 17 0.84 -13.12 -6.86
C ARG A 17 1.08 -11.77 -6.15
N PRO A 18 2.31 -11.22 -6.14
CA PRO A 18 2.62 -9.93 -5.51
C PRO A 18 1.68 -8.79 -5.93
N GLU A 19 1.25 -8.80 -7.19
CA GLU A 19 0.30 -7.82 -7.73
C GLU A 19 -1.08 -7.86 -7.05
N VAL A 20 -1.56 -9.06 -6.67
CA VAL A 20 -2.83 -9.23 -5.94
C VAL A 20 -2.69 -8.65 -4.53
N ILE A 21 -1.57 -8.92 -3.87
CA ILE A 21 -1.26 -8.38 -2.54
C ILE A 21 -1.20 -6.86 -2.61
N ASN A 22 -0.47 -6.30 -3.58
CA ASN A 22 -0.34 -4.85 -3.75
C ASN A 22 -1.70 -4.19 -3.98
N ARG A 23 -2.57 -4.79 -4.81
CA ARG A 23 -3.92 -4.28 -5.03
C ARG A 23 -4.78 -4.34 -3.77
N PHE A 24 -4.66 -5.41 -2.98
CA PHE A 24 -5.36 -5.53 -1.69
C PHE A 24 -4.91 -4.45 -0.71
N VAL A 25 -3.60 -4.29 -0.51
CA VAL A 25 -3.01 -3.26 0.36
C VAL A 25 -3.40 -1.86 -0.09
N ALA A 26 -3.32 -1.56 -1.40
CA ALA A 26 -3.75 -0.28 -1.94
C ALA A 26 -5.25 -0.01 -1.72
N THR A 27 -6.08 -1.05 -1.80
CA THR A 27 -7.52 -0.94 -1.50
C THR A 27 -7.76 -0.65 -0.02
N GLN A 28 -7.08 -1.34 0.88
CA GLN A 28 -7.16 -1.10 2.32
C GLN A 28 -6.72 0.33 2.66
N ALA A 29 -5.58 0.78 2.13
CA ALA A 29 -5.07 2.14 2.31
C ALA A 29 -6.06 3.20 1.80
N ALA A 30 -6.67 2.97 0.63
CA ALA A 30 -7.70 3.85 0.09
C ALA A 30 -8.95 3.92 1.00
N VAL A 31 -9.36 2.79 1.58
CA VAL A 31 -10.49 2.73 2.52
C VAL A 31 -10.16 3.44 3.85
N HIS A 32 -8.93 3.37 4.35
CA HIS A 32 -8.55 4.10 5.56
C HIS A 32 -8.73 5.61 5.40
N VAL A 33 -8.44 6.13 4.20
CA VAL A 33 -8.47 7.57 3.93
C VAL A 33 -9.88 8.06 3.61
N LEU A 34 -10.57 7.38 2.69
CA LEU A 34 -11.91 7.81 2.27
C LEU A 34 -12.99 7.42 3.29
N GLY A 35 -12.77 6.34 4.07
CA GLY A 35 -13.68 5.84 5.09
C GLY A 35 -14.91 5.13 4.52
N PRO A 36 -15.40 4.01 5.09
CA PRO A 36 -16.61 3.39 4.58
C PRO A 36 -17.86 4.26 4.82
N PRO A 37 -18.91 4.15 3.98
CA PRO A 37 -18.96 3.45 2.70
C PRO A 37 -18.40 4.29 1.54
N ASN A 38 -17.63 3.68 0.63
CA ASN A 38 -17.12 4.33 -0.59
C ASN A 38 -17.58 3.61 -1.85
N SER A 39 -17.86 4.39 -2.90
CA SER A 39 -18.15 3.82 -4.21
C SER A 39 -16.90 3.29 -4.90
N ASN A 40 -17.06 2.27 -5.74
CA ASN A 40 -15.96 1.75 -6.58
C ASN A 40 -15.39 2.86 -7.49
N LYS A 41 -16.22 3.83 -7.89
CA LYS A 41 -15.80 5.00 -8.68
C LYS A 41 -14.83 5.91 -7.92
N ALA A 42 -15.04 6.10 -6.61
CA ALA A 42 -14.15 6.89 -5.75
C ALA A 42 -12.85 6.13 -5.42
N LEU A 43 -12.93 4.82 -5.18
CA LEU A 43 -11.76 4.02 -4.80
C LEU A 43 -10.80 3.77 -5.98
N ARG A 44 -11.31 3.47 -7.19
CA ARG A 44 -10.49 3.03 -8.33
C ARG A 44 -9.28 3.92 -8.64
N PRO A 45 -9.42 5.26 -8.75
CA PRO A 45 -8.29 6.13 -9.06
C PRO A 45 -7.22 6.04 -7.96
N LEU A 46 -7.63 6.12 -6.70
CA LEU A 46 -6.72 6.07 -5.56
C LEU A 46 -5.99 4.72 -5.48
N VAL A 47 -6.72 3.62 -5.63
CA VAL A 47 -6.14 2.27 -5.63
C VAL A 47 -5.11 2.10 -6.74
N ARG A 48 -5.40 2.58 -7.96
CA ARG A 48 -4.46 2.51 -9.08
C ARG A 48 -3.17 3.26 -8.78
N ASP A 49 -3.27 4.45 -8.22
CA ASP A 49 -2.12 5.31 -7.98
C ASP A 49 -1.26 4.76 -6.83
N LEU A 50 -1.89 4.27 -5.76
CA LEU A 50 -1.20 3.58 -4.65
C LEU A 50 -0.54 2.27 -5.10
N THR A 51 -1.21 1.50 -5.98
CA THR A 51 -0.62 0.28 -6.57
C THR A 51 0.61 0.61 -7.41
N THR A 52 0.57 1.70 -8.18
CA THR A 52 1.72 2.18 -8.96
C THR A 52 2.91 2.48 -8.07
N TRP A 53 2.68 3.07 -6.89
CA TRP A 53 3.74 3.34 -5.93
C TRP A 53 4.34 2.04 -5.35
N LEU A 54 3.50 1.05 -5.01
CA LEU A 54 3.96 -0.26 -4.51
C LEU A 54 4.80 -1.02 -5.56
N ARG A 55 4.50 -0.85 -6.85
CA ARG A 55 5.26 -1.47 -7.96
C ARG A 55 6.67 -0.93 -8.14
N LYS A 56 7.05 0.15 -7.44
CA LYS A 56 8.44 0.64 -7.41
C LYS A 56 9.39 -0.28 -6.62
N ALA A 57 8.86 -1.30 -5.95
CA ALA A 57 9.65 -2.25 -5.18
C ALA A 57 10.74 -2.92 -6.04
N LYS A 58 11.96 -3.01 -5.50
CA LYS A 58 13.12 -3.61 -6.18
C LYS A 58 13.19 -5.12 -5.97
N ASP A 59 12.77 -5.59 -4.80
CA ASP A 59 12.75 -6.98 -4.37
C ASP A 59 11.61 -7.23 -3.36
N GLU A 60 11.48 -8.46 -2.85
CA GLU A 60 10.40 -8.81 -1.92
C GLU A 60 10.52 -8.11 -0.56
N PRO A 61 11.71 -8.00 0.07
CA PRO A 61 11.86 -7.18 1.29
C PRO A 61 11.44 -5.72 1.10
N ASP A 62 11.84 -5.08 0.00
CA ASP A 62 11.44 -3.71 -0.33
C ASP A 62 9.93 -3.61 -0.58
N ALA A 63 9.33 -4.60 -1.25
CA ALA A 63 7.89 -4.65 -1.46
C ALA A 63 7.13 -4.70 -0.13
N GLU A 64 7.58 -5.52 0.81
CA GLU A 64 6.98 -5.62 2.13
C GLU A 64 7.14 -4.33 2.94
N LEU A 65 8.32 -3.70 2.90
CA LEU A 65 8.53 -2.39 3.54
C LEU A 65 7.59 -1.34 2.97
N ARG A 66 7.49 -1.23 1.64
CA ARG A 66 6.58 -0.30 0.96
C ARG A 66 5.12 -0.56 1.37
N ARG A 67 4.66 -1.82 1.39
CA ARG A 67 3.30 -2.17 1.84
C ARG A 67 3.03 -1.67 3.27
N ARG A 68 3.96 -1.89 4.19
CA ARG A 68 3.85 -1.45 5.59
C ARG A 68 3.83 0.07 5.72
N VAL A 69 4.73 0.77 5.02
CA VAL A 69 4.76 2.24 4.99
C VAL A 69 3.43 2.78 4.50
N LEU A 70 2.90 2.24 3.39
CA LEU A 70 1.63 2.72 2.85
C LEU A 70 0.48 2.55 3.85
N LEU A 71 0.41 1.42 4.54
CA LEU A 71 -0.61 1.20 5.57
C LEU A 71 -0.42 2.14 6.76
N MET A 72 0.82 2.28 7.26
CA MET A 72 1.15 3.17 8.37
C MET A 72 0.76 4.62 8.07
N VAL A 73 1.09 5.13 6.88
CA VAL A 73 0.77 6.52 6.54
C VAL A 73 -0.70 6.73 6.24
N THR A 74 -1.50 5.69 6.00
CA THR A 74 -2.94 5.85 5.72
C THR A 74 -3.83 5.50 6.90
N GLU A 75 -3.35 4.69 7.84
CA GLU A 75 -4.05 4.33 9.07
C GLU A 75 -4.48 5.57 9.85
N GLY A 76 -5.73 5.60 10.32
CA GLY A 76 -6.31 6.71 11.08
C GLY A 76 -6.61 7.99 10.29
N ARG A 77 -6.30 8.07 8.98
CA ARG A 77 -6.48 9.30 8.17
C ARG A 77 -7.88 9.49 7.57
N ARG A 78 -8.92 8.98 8.22
CA ARG A 78 -10.28 9.04 7.71
C ARG A 78 -10.74 10.49 7.53
N GLY A 79 -11.11 10.86 6.31
CA GLY A 79 -11.76 12.15 6.02
C GLY A 79 -10.84 13.36 6.23
N GLN A 80 -9.54 13.25 5.88
CA GLN A 80 -8.50 14.25 6.18
C GLN A 80 -8.69 15.64 5.52
N GLY A 81 -9.87 15.96 4.97
CA GLY A 81 -10.20 17.27 4.42
C GLY A 81 -9.42 17.63 3.16
N TRP A 82 -8.60 16.73 2.64
CA TRP A 82 -7.90 16.92 1.37
C TRP A 82 -8.89 16.93 0.22
N PRO A 83 -8.68 17.81 -0.79
CA PRO A 83 -9.43 17.73 -2.03
C PRO A 83 -9.31 16.33 -2.63
N GLU A 84 -10.43 15.74 -3.09
CA GLU A 84 -10.45 14.37 -3.61
C GLU A 84 -9.40 14.13 -4.71
N ASN A 85 -9.12 15.15 -5.53
CA ASN A 85 -8.13 15.12 -6.59
C ASN A 85 -6.67 15.19 -6.10
N GLU A 86 -6.42 15.60 -4.87
CA GLU A 86 -5.09 15.71 -4.26
C GLU A 86 -4.77 14.55 -3.30
N VAL A 87 -5.77 13.84 -2.78
CA VAL A 87 -5.59 12.77 -1.79
C VAL A 87 -4.49 11.78 -2.21
N ALA A 88 -4.49 11.34 -3.48
CA ALA A 88 -3.53 10.37 -3.98
C ALA A 88 -2.09 10.93 -4.06
N SER A 89 -1.89 12.19 -4.45
CA SER A 89 -0.54 12.78 -4.46
C SER A 89 -0.01 12.99 -3.05
N ARG A 90 -0.85 13.50 -2.12
CA ARG A 90 -0.46 13.72 -0.72
C ARG A 90 -0.05 12.42 -0.01
N ILE A 91 -0.80 11.34 -0.21
CA ILE A 91 -0.43 10.03 0.36
C ILE A 91 0.89 9.53 -0.22
N ARG A 92 1.10 9.68 -1.54
CA ARG A 92 2.35 9.23 -2.17
C ARG A 92 3.55 10.03 -1.70
N GLU A 93 3.43 11.34 -1.59
CA GLU A 93 4.48 12.22 -1.04
C GLU A 93 4.83 11.77 0.38
N LEU A 94 3.83 11.65 1.25
CA LEU A 94 4.04 11.20 2.62
C LEU A 94 4.62 9.78 2.71
N ALA A 95 4.15 8.85 1.88
CA ALA A 95 4.68 7.49 1.84
C ALA A 95 6.14 7.47 1.36
N GLU A 96 6.50 8.30 0.38
CA GLU A 96 7.87 8.41 -0.12
C GLU A 96 8.79 9.05 0.93
N ASP A 97 8.34 10.10 1.62
CA ASP A 97 9.10 10.74 2.70
C ASP A 97 9.39 9.77 3.85
N VAL A 98 8.36 9.06 4.32
CA VAL A 98 8.51 8.06 5.38
C VAL A 98 9.39 6.91 4.92
N TYR A 99 9.18 6.40 3.71
CA TYR A 99 10.01 5.33 3.14
C TYR A 99 11.49 5.74 3.08
N ASN A 100 11.80 6.92 2.55
CA ASN A 100 13.18 7.42 2.44
C ASN A 100 13.84 7.68 3.80
N SER A 101 13.05 7.86 4.86
CA SER A 101 13.59 8.02 6.22
C SER A 101 14.01 6.70 6.89
N ILE A 102 13.54 5.55 6.39
CA ILE A 102 13.77 4.23 7.00
C ILE A 102 14.41 3.19 6.08
N ALA A 103 14.51 3.46 4.78
CA ALA A 103 15.03 2.56 3.75
C ALA A 103 16.52 2.78 3.46
#